data_AF-A0A1D2VSI8-F1
#
_entry.id   AF-A0A1D2VSI8-F1
#
_cell.length_a   1.000
_cell.length_b   1.000
_cell.length_c   1.000
_cell.angle_alpha   90.00
_cell.angle_beta   90.00
_cell.angle_gamma   90.00
#
_symmetry.space_group_name_H-M   'P 1'
#
loop_
_entity.id
_entity.type
_entity.pdbx_description
1 polymer ?
#
loop_
_entity_poly.entity_id
_entity_poly.type
_entity_poly.pdbx_seq_one_letter_code
_entity_poly.pdbx_strand_id
1 'polypeptide(L)'
;VFNGEFNEAYQYSKSNLKFLLLILYNNKFYSNLFLQNIFFKNSNNLFSLIQNHGDNFIVWGGNTNYLESFLIGNTYKAKFLPFVALIGNVSTFNNTFPTMSIIYKEN
;
A
#
# COMPACT_ATOMS: atom_id res chain seq x y z
N VAL A 1 -2.59 -9.91 -2.32
CA VAL A 1 -2.32 -8.82 -3.29
C VAL A 1 -3.61 -8.59 -4.07
N PHE A 2 -4.01 -7.34 -4.24
CA PHE A 2 -5.24 -6.98 -4.96
C PHE A 2 -4.97 -6.94 -6.47
N ASN A 3 -5.84 -7.58 -7.25
CA ASN A 3 -5.77 -7.56 -8.71
C ASN A 3 -6.82 -6.59 -9.22
N GLY A 4 -6.39 -5.41 -9.67
CA GLY A 4 -7.27 -4.35 -10.15
C GLY A 4 -6.63 -2.97 -10.03
N GLU A 5 -7.42 -1.94 -10.30
CA GLU A 5 -7.00 -0.54 -10.19
C GLU A 5 -6.87 -0.10 -8.73
N PHE A 6 -6.10 0.95 -8.48
CA PHE A 6 -5.92 1.50 -7.14
C PHE A 6 -7.23 1.94 -6.51
N ASN A 7 -8.10 2.59 -7.30
CA ASN A 7 -9.38 3.08 -6.80
C ASN A 7 -10.28 1.93 -6.32
N GLU A 8 -10.26 0.80 -7.03
CA GLU A 8 -10.97 -0.42 -6.62
C GLU A 8 -10.40 -0.96 -5.32
N ALA A 9 -9.07 -1.06 -5.20
CA ALA A 9 -8.41 -1.50 -3.98
C ALA A 9 -8.73 -0.57 -2.79
N TYR A 10 -8.77 0.74 -3.03
CA TYR A 10 -9.10 1.76 -2.03
C TYR A 10 -10.55 1.63 -1.55
N GLN A 11 -11.52 1.55 -2.47
CA GLN A 11 -12.94 1.39 -2.12
C GLN A 11 -13.19 0.05 -1.43
N TYR A 12 -12.56 -1.02 -1.90
CA TYR A 12 -12.65 -2.33 -1.28
C TYR A 12 -12.12 -2.31 0.16
N SER A 13 -10.95 -1.69 0.38
CA SER A 13 -10.36 -1.55 1.71
C SER A 13 -11.26 -0.74 2.64
N LYS A 14 -11.81 0.37 2.14
CA LYS A 14 -12.73 1.23 2.87
C LYS A 14 -14.00 0.50 3.30
N SER A 15 -14.70 -0.15 2.36
CA SER A 15 -15.97 -0.83 2.60
C SER A 15 -15.84 -2.04 3.51
N ASN A 16 -14.70 -2.73 3.47
CA ASN A 16 -14.44 -3.93 4.27
C ASN A 16 -13.66 -3.64 5.56
N LEU A 17 -13.44 -2.37 5.91
CA LEU A 17 -12.66 -1.95 7.10
C LEU A 17 -11.25 -2.57 7.16
N LYS A 18 -10.61 -2.75 6.00
CA LYS A 18 -9.26 -3.30 5.88
C LYS A 18 -8.22 -2.20 5.72
N PHE A 19 -7.00 -2.46 6.18
CA PHE A 19 -5.85 -1.61 5.89
C PHE A 19 -5.42 -1.80 4.43
N LEU A 20 -5.08 -0.71 3.76
CA LEU A 20 -4.47 -0.69 2.43
C LEU A 20 -2.97 -0.44 2.58
N LEU A 21 -2.16 -1.44 2.25
CA LEU A 21 -0.71 -1.30 2.08
C LEU A 21 -0.43 -0.91 0.63
N LEU A 22 -0.03 0.35 0.44
CA LEU A 22 0.38 0.92 -0.84
C LEU A 22 1.89 0.79 -1.00
N ILE A 23 2.32 0.19 -2.12
CA ILE A 23 3.73 0.08 -2.49
C ILE A 23 3.93 0.69 -3.87
N LEU A 24 4.79 1.70 -3.97
CA LEU A 24 5.16 2.31 -5.25
C LEU A 24 6.63 2.01 -5.54
N TYR A 25 6.92 1.63 -6.78
CA TYR A 25 8.27 1.25 -7.20
C TYR A 25 8.55 1.69 -8.64
N ASN A 26 9.79 1.57 -9.07
CA ASN A 26 10.21 1.77 -10.46
C ASN A 26 11.20 0.68 -10.88
N ASN A 27 11.68 0.73 -12.12
CA ASN A 27 12.59 -0.28 -12.66
C ASN A 27 14.06 -0.12 -12.21
N LYS A 28 14.35 0.74 -11.23
CA LYS A 28 15.73 0.97 -10.76
C LYS A 28 16.17 -0.14 -9.80
N PHE A 29 17.49 -0.34 -9.72
CA PHE A 29 18.12 -1.36 -8.89
C PHE A 29 17.61 -1.34 -7.43
N TYR A 30 17.55 -0.16 -6.80
CA TYR A 30 17.13 -0.04 -5.39
C TYR A 30 15.68 -0.47 -5.15
N SER A 31 14.76 -0.13 -6.06
CA SER A 31 13.36 -0.57 -5.99
C SER A 31 13.24 -2.09 -6.11
N ASN A 32 13.98 -2.69 -7.05
CA ASN A 32 13.99 -4.15 -7.22
C ASN A 32 14.60 -4.85 -5.99
N LEU A 33 15.69 -4.32 -5.45
CA LEU A 33 16.35 -4.86 -4.26
C LEU A 33 15.43 -4.79 -3.02
N PHE A 34 14.70 -3.70 -2.84
CA PHE A 34 13.71 -3.54 -1.78
C PHE A 34 12.57 -4.54 -1.89
N LEU A 35 11.97 -4.69 -3.08
CA LEU A 35 10.91 -5.68 -3.31
C LEU A 35 11.40 -7.10 -3.04
N GLN A 36 12.61 -7.44 -3.49
CA GLN A 36 13.26 -8.73 -3.17
C GLN A 36 13.43 -8.92 -1.68
N ASN A 37 13.91 -7.90 -0.97
CA ASN A 37 14.15 -7.94 0.46
C ASN A 37 12.85 -8.08 1.26
N ILE A 38 11.75 -7.46 0.85
CA ILE A 38 10.47 -7.52 1.56
C ILE A 38 9.72 -8.82 1.29
N PHE A 39 9.66 -9.25 0.03
CA PHE A 39 8.78 -10.35 -0.38
C PHE A 39 9.46 -11.71 -0.45
N PHE A 40 10.78 -11.77 -0.67
CA PHE A 40 11.42 -13.02 -1.11
C PHE A 40 12.62 -13.47 -0.27
N LYS A 41 13.32 -12.56 0.43
CA LYS A 41 14.63 -12.88 1.04
C LYS A 41 14.64 -13.29 2.51
N ASN A 42 13.61 -13.00 3.30
CA ASN A 42 13.59 -13.32 4.75
C ASN A 42 12.24 -13.91 5.18
N SER A 43 12.29 -14.99 5.96
CA SER A 43 11.11 -15.72 6.46
C SER A 43 10.32 -14.99 7.55
N ASN A 44 10.90 -13.93 8.15
CA ASN A 44 10.28 -13.10 9.21
C ASN A 44 9.92 -11.69 8.72
N ASN A 45 9.43 -11.58 7.49
CA ASN A 45 9.23 -10.29 6.84
C ASN A 45 7.79 -9.77 6.89
N LEU A 46 7.63 -8.51 6.48
CA LEU A 46 6.36 -7.86 6.17
C LEU A 46 5.42 -8.77 5.36
N PHE A 47 5.95 -9.61 4.46
CA PHE A 47 5.17 -10.65 3.76
C PHE A 47 4.54 -11.69 4.70
N SER A 48 5.29 -12.21 5.67
CA SER A 48 4.74 -13.12 6.69
C SER A 48 3.70 -12.45 7.58
N LEU A 49 3.87 -11.16 7.90
CA LEU A 49 2.86 -10.38 8.62
C LEU A 49 1.58 -10.19 7.77
N ILE A 50 1.74 -9.86 6.49
CA ILE A 50 0.61 -9.79 5.55
C ILE A 50 -0.06 -11.16 5.43
N GLN A 51 0.70 -12.26 5.42
CA GLN A 51 0.12 -13.59 5.29
C GLN A 51 -0.64 -14.01 6.55
N ASN A 52 -0.07 -13.78 7.74
CA ASN A 52 -0.68 -14.13 9.02
C ASN A 52 -1.88 -13.25 9.39
N HIS A 53 -1.92 -12.01 8.87
CA HIS A 53 -3.02 -11.07 9.09
C HIS A 53 -3.75 -10.71 7.79
N GLY A 54 -3.70 -11.57 6.77
CA GLY A 54 -4.14 -11.26 5.41
C GLY A 54 -5.60 -10.81 5.29
N ASP A 55 -6.44 -11.23 6.23
CA ASP A 55 -7.82 -10.79 6.28
C ASP A 55 -7.95 -9.29 6.59
N ASN A 56 -6.97 -8.68 7.26
CA ASN A 56 -6.95 -7.28 7.64
C ASN A 56 -6.25 -6.38 6.63
N PHE A 57 -5.50 -6.93 5.68
CA PHE A 57 -4.67 -6.16 4.74
C PHE A 57 -5.06 -6.38 3.28
N ILE A 58 -5.14 -5.29 2.54
CA ILE A 58 -5.17 -5.24 1.09
C ILE A 58 -3.84 -4.66 0.64
N VAL A 59 -3.13 -5.38 -0.22
CA VAL A 59 -1.84 -4.94 -0.76
C VAL A 59 -2.04 -4.51 -2.19
N TRP A 60 -1.73 -3.26 -2.51
CA TRP A 60 -1.71 -2.75 -3.88
C TRP A 60 -0.31 -2.23 -4.20
N GLY A 61 0.22 -2.66 -5.34
CA GLY A 61 1.56 -2.35 -5.80
C GLY A 61 1.53 -1.71 -7.19
N GLY A 62 2.20 -0.56 -7.34
CA GLY A 62 2.18 0.21 -8.59
C GLY A 62 3.58 0.60 -9.07
N ASN A 63 3.86 0.38 -10.35
CA ASN A 63 5.10 0.85 -10.97
C ASN A 63 4.89 2.27 -11.50
N THR A 64 5.63 3.25 -10.96
CA THR A 64 5.48 4.67 -11.27
C THR A 64 5.89 5.06 -12.69
N ASN A 65 6.40 4.11 -13.49
CA ASN A 65 6.55 4.31 -14.93
C ASN A 65 5.19 4.33 -15.65
N TYR A 66 4.13 3.83 -15.02
CA TYR A 66 2.76 3.92 -15.50
C TYR A 66 2.00 5.08 -14.86
N LEU A 67 1.07 5.67 -15.63
CA LEU A 67 0.37 6.92 -15.28
C LEU A 67 -0.38 6.82 -13.94
N GLU A 68 -1.15 5.77 -13.72
CA GLU A 68 -1.95 5.60 -12.50
C GLU A 68 -1.05 5.65 -11.25
N SER A 69 0.00 4.83 -11.22
CA SER A 69 0.95 4.75 -10.11
C SER A 69 1.72 6.06 -9.90
N PHE A 70 2.05 6.77 -10.98
CA PHE A 70 2.68 8.09 -10.91
C PHE A 70 1.76 9.12 -10.26
N LEU A 71 0.48 9.18 -10.67
CA LEU A 71 -0.51 10.10 -10.09
C LEU A 71 -0.76 9.80 -8.62
N ILE A 72 -0.83 8.53 -8.23
CA ILE A 72 -0.93 8.10 -6.84
C ILE A 72 0.29 8.57 -6.06
N GLY A 73 1.51 8.39 -6.59
CA GLY A 73 2.73 8.90 -5.97
C GLY A 73 2.66 10.40 -5.67
N ASN A 74 2.12 11.20 -6.60
CA ASN A 74 1.91 12.63 -6.39
C ASN A 74 0.86 12.92 -5.31
N THR A 75 -0.29 12.21 -5.33
CA THR A 75 -1.36 12.35 -4.33
C THR A 75 -0.85 12.07 -2.92
N TYR A 76 -0.05 11.02 -2.76
CA TYR A 76 0.52 10.61 -1.47
C TYR A 76 1.85 11.32 -1.14
N LYS A 77 2.32 12.23 -2.01
CA LYS A 77 3.57 12.99 -1.85
C LYS A 77 4.80 12.09 -1.66
N ALA A 78 4.87 10.99 -2.41
CA ALA A 78 6.02 10.09 -2.43
C ALA A 78 7.23 10.83 -3.03
N LYS A 79 8.25 11.09 -2.21
CA LYS A 79 9.46 11.82 -2.64
C LYS A 79 10.54 10.92 -3.22
N PHE A 80 10.61 9.69 -2.71
CA PHE A 80 11.59 8.69 -3.09
C PHE A 80 10.89 7.39 -3.43
N LEU A 81 11.57 6.55 -4.20
CA LEU A 81 11.10 5.23 -4.58
C LEU A 81 12.20 4.22 -4.25
N PRO A 82 11.84 3.05 -3.71
CA PRO A 82 10.46 2.58 -3.48
C PRO A 82 9.79 3.27 -2.28
N PHE A 83 8.47 3.48 -2.36
CA PHE A 83 7.68 4.13 -1.32
C PHE A 83 6.66 3.15 -0.74
N VAL A 84 6.47 3.19 0.58
CA VAL A 84 5.47 2.37 1.27
C VAL A 84 4.60 3.24 2.16
N ALA A 85 3.29 3.05 2.06
CA ALA A 85 2.33 3.65 2.98
C ALA A 85 1.32 2.62 3.48
N LEU A 86 1.04 2.68 4.77
CA LEU A 86 -0.09 2.00 5.37
C LEU A 86 -1.23 3.00 5.51
N ILE A 87 -2.33 2.71 4.84
CA ILE A 87 -3.53 3.54 4.80
C ILE A 87 -4.63 2.76 5.52
N GLY A 88 -5.35 3.40 6.42
CA GLY A 88 -6.45 2.74 7.12
C GLY A 88 -7.59 3.67 7.38
N ASN A 89 -8.69 3.07 7.79
CA ASN A 89 -9.91 3.78 8.08
C ASN A 89 -9.79 4.52 9.41
N VAL A 90 -10.06 5.82 9.39
CA VAL A 90 -10.21 6.66 10.57
C VAL A 90 -11.63 7.22 10.57
N SER A 91 -12.42 6.73 11.52
CA SER A 91 -13.66 7.34 11.94
C SER A 91 -13.43 7.94 13.33
N THR A 92 -13.63 9.24 13.48
CA THR A 92 -13.48 9.91 14.78
C THR A 92 -14.62 9.58 15.74
N PHE A 93 -15.77 9.11 15.25
CA PHE A 93 -16.96 8.73 16.04
C PHE A 93 -17.84 7.70 15.31
N ASN A 94 -18.64 6.92 16.05
CA ASN A 94 -19.52 5.84 15.56
C ASN A 94 -20.52 6.21 14.42
N ASN A 95 -20.62 7.49 14.04
CA ASN A 95 -21.58 8.00 13.05
C ASN A 95 -20.95 8.80 11.89
N THR A 96 -19.63 8.88 11.75
CA THR A 96 -19.00 9.59 10.62
C THR A 96 -18.65 8.65 9.47
N PHE A 97 -18.82 9.12 8.23
CA PHE A 97 -18.43 8.36 7.04
C PHE A 97 -16.96 7.96 7.17
N PRO A 98 -16.61 6.68 6.96
CA PRO A 98 -15.24 6.23 7.06
C PRO A 98 -14.35 7.01 6.08
N THR A 99 -13.26 7.58 6.59
CA THR A 99 -12.24 8.24 5.75
C THR A 99 -10.95 7.45 5.83
N MET A 100 -10.28 7.21 4.71
CA MET A 100 -8.98 6.53 4.71
C MET A 100 -7.87 7.56 4.88
N SER A 101 -7.02 7.40 5.88
CA SER A 101 -5.84 8.24 6.11
C SER A 101 -4.56 7.42 6.17
N ILE A 102 -3.44 8.09 5.94
CA ILE A 102 -2.10 7.49 6.07
C ILE A 102 -1.80 7.31 7.57
N ILE A 103 -1.66 6.07 8.00
CA ILE A 103 -1.29 5.69 9.37
C ILE A 103 0.24 5.65 9.50
N TYR A 104 0.92 5.18 8.46
CA TYR A 104 2.38 5.12 8.41
C TYR A 104 2.86 5.37 6.97
N LYS A 105 4.01 6.03 6.83
CA LYS A 105 4.70 6.17 5.55
C LYS A 105 6.21 6.10 5.75
N GLU A 106 6.88 5.44 4.83
CA GLU A 106 8.33 5.37 4.74
C GLU A 106 8.75 5.74 3.31
N ASN A 107 9.82 6.54 3.20
CA ASN A 107 10.40 6.92 1.91
C ASN A 107 11.77 6.28 1.73
#